data_AF-A0A1X9XV14-F1
#
_entry.id   AF-A0A1X9XV14-F1
#
_cell.length_a   1.000
_cell.length_b   1.000
_cell.length_c   1.000
_cell.angle_alpha   90.00
_cell.angle_beta   90.00
_cell.angle_gamma   90.00
#
_symmetry.space_group_name_H-M   'P 1'
#
loop_
_entity.id
_entity.type
_entity.pdbx_description
1 polymer ?
#
loop_
_entity_poly.entity_id
_entity_poly.type
_entity_poly.pdbx_seq_one_letter_code
_entity_poly.pdbx_strand_id
1 'polypeptide(L)'
;NVKETGWGYTRILGKLKKLGIQSVSRNTVKRILKANGLDPGPKRGVGTWDEFVKLHAATLWQSDFVSVKALTPKGFRDLCVLV
;
A
#
# COMPACT_ATOMS: atom_id res chain seq x y z
N ASN A 1 -13.31 -19.47 -16.13
CA ASN A 1 -13.60 -18.03 -16.00
C ASN A 1 -13.62 -17.61 -14.53
N VAL A 2 -12.46 -17.34 -13.94
CA VAL A 2 -12.37 -16.87 -12.55
C VAL A 2 -12.61 -15.36 -12.55
N LYS A 3 -13.71 -14.90 -11.94
CA LYS A 3 -14.03 -13.48 -11.79
C LYS A 3 -13.12 -12.87 -10.71
N GLU A 4 -12.31 -11.88 -11.06
CA GLU A 4 -11.63 -11.05 -10.06
C GLU A 4 -12.68 -10.27 -9.25
N THR A 5 -12.78 -10.55 -7.96
CA THR A 5 -13.74 -9.89 -7.04
C THR A 5 -13.30 -8.49 -6.61
N GLY A 6 -12.18 -7.97 -7.13
CA GLY A 6 -11.56 -6.72 -6.69
C GLY A 6 -11.10 -6.75 -5.23
N TRP A 7 -11.10 -7.91 -4.59
CA TRP A 7 -10.71 -8.07 -3.19
C TRP A 7 -9.20 -8.25 -3.09
N GLY A 8 -8.54 -7.40 -2.31
CA GLY A 8 -7.13 -7.63 -1.96
C GLY A 8 -6.95 -8.83 -1.04
N TYR A 9 -5.77 -9.47 -1.13
CA TYR A 9 -5.36 -10.61 -0.30
C TYR A 9 -5.53 -10.36 1.20
N THR A 10 -5.41 -9.10 1.65
CA THR A 10 -5.62 -8.73 3.06
C THR A 10 -7.07 -8.93 3.49
N ARG A 11 -8.03 -8.59 2.62
CA ARG A 11 -9.46 -8.79 2.89
C ARG A 11 -9.83 -10.27 2.85
N ILE A 12 -9.24 -11.03 1.92
CA ILE A 12 -9.39 -12.49 1.85
C ILE A 12 -8.88 -13.14 3.14
N LEU A 13 -7.68 -12.75 3.60
CA LEU A 13 -7.13 -13.23 4.87
C LEU A 13 -8.04 -12.93 6.07
N GLY A 14 -8.62 -11.72 6.13
CA GLY A 14 -9.58 -11.36 7.17
C GLY A 14 -10.85 -12.22 7.15
N LYS A 15 -11.35 -12.58 5.96
CA LYS A 15 -12.49 -13.50 5.81
C LYS A 15 -12.14 -14.92 6.24
N LEU A 16 -10.96 -15.42 5.89
CA LEU A 16 -10.47 -16.73 6.34
C LEU A 16 -10.40 -16.80 7.88
N LYS A 17 -9.88 -15.74 8.52
CA LYS A 17 -9.86 -15.65 9.99
C LYS A 17 -11.26 -15.68 10.60
N LYS A 18 -12.23 -14.98 10.00
CA LYS A 18 -13.63 -15.01 10.44
C LYS A 18 -14.27 -16.40 10.33
N LEU A 19 -13.77 -17.25 9.43
CA LEU A 19 -14.22 -18.64 9.27
C LEU A 19 -13.46 -19.62 10.18
N GLY A 20 -12.64 -19.14 11.12
CA GLY A 20 -11.87 -19.98 12.04
C GLY A 20 -10.52 -20.47 11.48
N ILE A 21 -10.17 -20.10 10.24
CA ILE A 21 -8.90 -20.48 9.62
C ILE A 21 -7.82 -19.47 10.03
N GLN A 22 -7.05 -19.81 11.07
CA GLN A 22 -6.06 -18.91 11.67
C GLN A 22 -4.63 -19.11 11.15
N SER A 23 -4.29 -20.30 10.66
CA SER A 23 -2.92 -20.72 10.31
C SER A 23 -2.45 -20.32 8.90
N VAL A 24 -3.15 -19.40 8.23
CA VAL A 24 -2.80 -18.97 6.86
C VAL A 24 -2.02 -17.66 6.90
N SER A 25 -0.81 -17.68 6.35
CA SER A 25 -0.01 -16.47 6.21
C SER A 25 -0.53 -15.59 5.05
N ARG A 26 -0.29 -14.28 5.15
CA ARG A 26 -0.56 -13.33 4.06
C ARG A 26 0.16 -13.72 2.76
N ASN A 27 1.38 -14.25 2.86
CA ASN A 27 2.17 -14.64 1.69
C ASN A 27 1.63 -15.92 1.02
N THR A 28 1.04 -16.82 1.81
CA THR A 28 0.35 -18.01 1.30
C THR A 28 -0.82 -17.61 0.42
N VAL A 29 -1.68 -16.69 0.90
CA VAL A 29 -2.80 -16.16 0.10
C VAL A 29 -2.30 -15.49 -1.19
N LYS A 30 -1.26 -14.66 -1.08
CA LYS A 30 -0.63 -14.01 -2.25
C LYS A 30 -0.09 -15.02 -3.27
N ARG A 31 0.59 -16.09 -2.83
CA ARG A 31 1.10 -17.15 -3.72
C ARG A 31 -0.03 -17.86 -4.45
N ILE A 32 -1.11 -18.22 -3.75
CA ILE A 32 -2.27 -18.90 -4.34
C ILE A 32 -2.93 -18.01 -5.40
N LEU A 33 -3.15 -16.72 -5.10
CA LEU A 33 -3.73 -15.78 -6.06
C LEU A 33 -2.86 -15.66 -7.32
N LYS A 34 -1.55 -15.47 -7.16
CA LYS A 34 -0.61 -15.42 -8.28
C LYS A 34 -0.56 -16.70 -9.09
N ALA A 35 -0.57 -17.86 -8.45
CA ALA A 35 -0.57 -19.16 -9.12
C ALA A 35 -1.83 -19.37 -9.98
N ASN A 36 -2.93 -18.71 -9.62
CA ASN A 36 -4.18 -18.73 -10.38
C ASN A 36 -4.36 -17.51 -11.31
N GLY A 37 -3.33 -16.68 -11.49
CA GLY A 37 -3.38 -15.51 -12.36
C GLY A 37 -4.29 -14.38 -11.85
N LEU A 38 -4.63 -14.37 -10.55
CA LEU A 38 -5.44 -13.32 -9.93
C LEU A 38 -4.54 -12.24 -9.32
N ASP A 39 -4.87 -10.97 -9.55
CA ASP A 39 -4.15 -9.86 -8.95
C ASP A 39 -4.27 -9.92 -7.42
N PRO A 40 -3.15 -10.00 -6.68
CA PRO A 40 -3.19 -10.06 -5.23
C PRO A 40 -3.90 -8.86 -4.59
N GLY A 41 -3.87 -7.67 -5.19
CA GLY A 41 -4.41 -6.47 -4.59
C GLY A 41 -5.61 -5.91 -5.36
N PRO A 42 -6.44 -5.05 -4.74
CA PRO A 42 -7.10 -4.05 -5.56
C PRO A 42 -6.00 -3.29 -6.31
N LYS A 43 -6.23 -2.97 -7.58
CA LYS A 43 -5.39 -2.03 -8.31
C LYS A 43 -5.35 -0.74 -7.51
N ARG A 44 -4.27 -0.52 -6.75
CA ARG A 44 -3.98 0.80 -6.19
C ARG A 44 -3.93 1.70 -7.40
N GLY A 45 -4.77 2.73 -7.41
CA GLY A 45 -5.01 3.54 -8.60
C GLY A 45 -3.70 3.94 -9.26
N VAL A 46 -3.74 4.11 -10.59
CA VAL A 46 -2.62 4.59 -11.41
C VAL A 46 -2.38 6.08 -11.14
N GLY A 47 -2.43 6.48 -9.87
CA GLY A 47 -2.14 7.83 -9.44
C GLY A 47 -0.68 8.09 -9.70
N THR A 48 -0.39 8.91 -10.69
CA THR A 48 0.92 9.52 -10.81
C THR A 48 1.18 10.37 -9.56
N TRP A 49 2.45 10.67 -9.29
CA TRP A 49 2.79 11.51 -8.14
C TRP A 49 2.09 12.88 -8.23
N ASP A 50 1.90 13.39 -9.45
CA ASP A 50 1.17 14.62 -9.71
C ASP A 50 -0.31 14.54 -9.31
N GLU A 51 -0.98 13.42 -9.58
CA GLU A 51 -2.37 13.21 -9.17
C GLU A 51 -2.51 13.13 -7.65
N PHE A 52 -1.58 12.47 -6.98
CA PHE A 52 -1.55 12.44 -5.52
C PHE A 52 -1.39 13.85 -4.94
N VAL A 53 -0.43 14.64 -5.45
CA VAL A 53 -0.21 16.00 -4.96
C VAL A 53 -1.43 16.86 -5.21
N LYS A 54 -2.08 16.77 -6.38
CA LYS A 54 -3.32 17.51 -6.68
C LYS A 54 -4.47 17.15 -5.75
N LEU A 55 -4.68 15.85 -5.49
CA LEU A 55 -5.73 15.37 -4.59
C LEU A 55 -5.51 15.82 -3.14
N HIS A 56 -4.25 15.89 -2.70
CA HIS A 56 -3.90 16.22 -1.33
C HIS A 56 -3.41 17.67 -1.15
N ALA A 57 -3.39 18.50 -2.19
CA ALA A 57 -2.82 19.86 -2.15
C ALA A 57 -3.44 20.72 -1.04
N ALA A 58 -4.76 20.66 -0.86
CA ALA A 58 -5.45 21.42 0.18
C ALA A 58 -5.05 20.99 1.60
N THR A 59 -4.76 19.70 1.80
CA THR A 59 -4.28 19.17 3.09
C THR A 59 -2.80 19.46 3.28
N LEU A 60 -1.98 19.23 2.26
CA LEU A 60 -0.54 19.51 2.29
C LEU A 60 -0.24 20.99 2.49
N TRP A 61 -1.10 21.88 2.02
CA TRP A 61 -1.00 23.33 2.26
C TRP A 61 -1.19 23.70 3.74
N GLN A 62 -1.99 22.92 4.48
CA GLN A 62 -2.25 23.16 5.90
C GLN A 62 -1.24 22.46 6.82
N SER A 63 -0.48 21.50 6.28
CA SER A 63 0.53 20.76 7.03
C SER A 63 1.88 21.48 6.97
N ASP A 64 2.53 21.59 8.12
CA ASP A 64 3.88 22.11 8.20
C ASP A 64 4.91 21.05 7.77
N PHE A 65 5.93 21.47 7.02
CA PHE A 65 7.06 20.62 6.67
C PHE A 65 8.27 21.01 7.52
N VAL A 66 8.85 20.04 8.24
CA VAL A 66 10.10 20.24 8.98
C VAL A 66 11.26 19.67 8.19
N SER A 67 12.31 20.47 8.02
CA SER A 67 13.58 20.01 7.44
C SER A 67 14.45 19.37 8.52
N VAL A 68 14.81 18.10 8.32
CA VAL A 68 15.72 17.36 9.20
C VAL A 68 16.97 16.94 8.44
N LYS A 69 18.15 17.08 9.07
CA LYS A 69 19.40 16.55 8.51
C LYS A 69 19.48 15.05 8.79
N ALA A 70 19.39 14.24 7.74
CA ALA A 70 19.54 12.80 7.83
C ALA A 70 20.91 12.35 7.30
N LEU A 71 21.58 11.47 8.04
CA LEU A 71 22.77 10.78 7.56
C LEU A 71 22.36 9.60 6.66
N THR A 72 22.69 9.68 5.38
CA THR A 72 22.50 8.58 4.42
C THR A 72 23.87 7.94 4.13
N PRO A 73 23.92 6.72 3.55
CA PRO A 73 25.18 6.11 3.11
C PRO A 73 25.99 6.97 2.11
N LYS A 74 25.35 7.97 1.48
CA LYS A 74 25.99 8.95 0.58
C LYS A 74 26.31 10.29 1.24
N GLY A 75 26.25 10.35 2.57
CA GLY A 75 26.48 11.54 3.39
C GLY A 75 25.20 12.21 3.90
N PHE A 76 25.36 13.40 4.48
CA PHE A 76 24.24 14.18 5.02
C PHE A 76 23.33 14.70 3.89
N ARG A 77 22.02 14.63 4.11
CA ARG A 77 20.96 15.11 3.23
C ARG A 77 19.90 15.81 4.06
N ASP A 78 19.42 16.94 3.57
CA ASP A 78 18.24 17.60 4.13
C ASP A 78 17.00 16.88 3.61
N LEU A 79 16.16 16.37 4.52
CA LEU A 79 14.91 15.72 4.22
C LEU A 79 13.76 16.58 4.75
N CYS A 80 12.77 16.86 3.91
CA CYS A 80 11.52 17.47 4.35
C CYS A 80 10.55 16.37 4.79
N VAL A 81 10.07 16.46 6.02
CA VAL A 81 9.09 15.53 6.59
C VAL A 81 7.82 16.31 6.93
N LEU A 82 6.67 15.75 6.55
CA LEU A 82 5.35 16.24 6.96
C LEU A 82 5.14 15.90 8.44
N VAL A 83 4.80 16.89 9.27
CA VAL A 83 4.53 16.70 10.71
C VAL A 83 3.03 16.58 10.98
#